data_AF-A0A1M5WTC8-F1
#
_entry.id   AF-A0A1M5WTC8-F1
#
_cell.length_a   1.000
_cell.length_b   1.000
_cell.length_c   1.000
_cell.angle_alpha   90.00
_cell.angle_beta   90.00
_cell.angle_gamma   90.00
#
_symmetry.space_group_name_H-M   'P 1'
#
loop_
_entity.id
_entity.type
_entity.pdbx_description
1 polymer ?
#
loop_
_entity_poly.entity_id
_entity_poly.type
_entity_poly.pdbx_seq_one_letter_code
_entity_poly.pdbx_strand_id
1 'polypeptide(L)'
;MQNINKFEIIKKYIDEYDYWELLACHAPNDEFDSYSKKLSEMITEKDSVEDIAKMIATIMDKSFGEEINPKKFITTAGKIKKALYAQE
;
A
#
# COMPACT_ATOMS: atom_id res chain seq x y z
N MET A 1 4.75 -8.93 -22.73
CA MET A 1 4.05 -8.79 -21.42
C MET A 1 4.57 -7.53 -20.79
N GLN A 2 3.73 -6.52 -20.56
CA GLN A 2 4.14 -5.38 -19.74
C GLN A 2 4.43 -5.95 -18.34
N ASN A 3 5.67 -5.84 -17.87
CA ASN A 3 5.97 -6.05 -16.46
C ASN A 3 5.22 -4.95 -15.72
N ILE A 4 4.01 -5.25 -15.25
CA ILE A 4 3.35 -4.41 -14.27
C ILE A 4 4.30 -4.33 -13.09
N ASN A 5 4.89 -3.16 -12.88
CA ASN A 5 5.79 -2.96 -11.77
C ASN A 5 4.95 -2.91 -10.50
N LYS A 6 4.85 -4.05 -9.77
CA LYS A 6 4.10 -4.18 -8.51
C LYS A 6 4.37 -3.02 -7.56
N PHE A 7 5.64 -2.62 -7.48
CA PHE A 7 6.07 -1.49 -6.66
C PHE A 7 5.38 -0.19 -7.08
N GLU A 8 5.38 0.16 -8.37
CA GLU A 8 4.76 1.40 -8.87
C GLU A 8 3.25 1.43 -8.63
N ILE A 9 2.57 0.30 -8.81
CA ILE A 9 1.13 0.19 -8.53
C ILE A 9 0.85 0.42 -7.05
N ILE A 10 1.58 -0.27 -6.18
CA ILE A 10 1.38 -0.14 -4.73
C ILE A 10 1.71 1.28 -4.29
N LYS A 11 2.86 1.82 -4.71
CA LYS A 11 3.29 3.18 -4.41
C LYS A 11 2.23 4.20 -4.76
N LYS A 12 1.67 4.13 -5.98
CA LYS A 12 0.60 5.04 -6.41
C LYS A 12 -0.55 5.10 -5.40
N TYR A 13 -1.03 3.95 -4.93
CA TYR A 13 -2.19 3.91 -4.02
C TYR A 13 -1.84 4.22 -2.57
N ILE A 14 -0.59 4.01 -2.15
CA ILE A 14 -0.10 4.44 -0.84
C ILE A 14 0.11 5.95 -0.83
N ASP A 15 0.72 6.53 -1.87
CA ASP A 15 0.88 7.97 -2.05
C ASP A 15 -0.50 8.66 -2.17
N GLU A 16 -1.47 8.07 -2.87
CA GLU A 16 -2.84 8.61 -2.97
C GLU A 16 -3.56 8.60 -1.61
N TYR A 17 -3.26 7.63 -0.75
CA TYR A 17 -3.82 7.60 0.60
C TYR A 17 -3.16 8.64 1.52
N ASP A 18 -1.88 8.96 1.28
CA ASP A 18 -1.09 10.00 1.95
C ASP A 18 -1.28 9.99 3.47
N TYR A 19 -0.87 8.90 4.14
CA TYR A 19 -1.06 8.78 5.59
C TYR A 19 -0.35 9.94 6.30
N TRP A 20 -1.08 10.65 7.16
CA TRP A 20 -0.64 11.90 7.81
C TRP A 20 -0.43 13.11 6.90
N GLU A 21 -0.94 13.07 5.66
CA GLU A 21 -0.81 14.17 4.70
C GLU A 21 0.67 14.59 4.48
N LEU A 22 1.59 13.62 4.56
CA LEU A 22 3.03 13.90 4.51
C LEU A 22 3.43 14.50 3.16
N LEU A 23 2.91 13.94 2.07
CA LEU A 23 3.18 14.47 0.72
C LEU A 23 2.52 15.84 0.53
N ALA A 24 1.29 16.02 1.03
CA ALA A 24 0.65 17.32 1.05
C ALA A 24 1.41 18.36 1.90
N CYS A 25 2.15 17.92 2.92
CA CYS A 25 3.02 18.74 3.77
C CYS A 25 4.45 18.94 3.18
N HIS A 26 4.65 18.66 1.89
CA HIS A 26 5.91 18.78 1.17
C HIS A 26 7.02 17.80 1.62
N ALA A 27 6.65 16.67 2.22
CA ALA A 27 7.59 15.57 2.37
C ALA A 27 8.08 15.10 0.97
N PRO A 28 9.29 14.55 0.88
CA PRO A 28 9.80 13.98 -0.36
C PRO A 28 8.86 12.92 -0.95
N ASN A 29 8.77 12.85 -2.28
CA ASN A 29 7.93 11.87 -2.96
C ASN A 29 8.35 10.41 -2.71
N ASP A 30 9.54 10.16 -2.16
CA ASP A 30 10.06 8.84 -1.82
C ASP A 30 9.76 8.42 -0.36
N GLU A 31 9.02 9.22 0.41
CA GLU A 31 8.68 8.96 1.82
C GLU A 31 8.11 7.55 2.04
N PHE A 32 7.26 7.09 1.11
CA PHE A 32 6.60 5.78 1.20
C PHE A 32 7.25 4.67 0.34
N ASP A 33 8.41 4.92 -0.28
CA ASP A 33 9.03 3.97 -1.22
C ASP A 33 9.48 2.69 -0.53
N SER A 34 10.08 2.81 0.65
CA SER A 34 10.54 1.66 1.43
C SER A 34 9.37 0.73 1.80
N TYR A 35 8.20 1.30 2.11
CA TYR A 35 6.99 0.56 2.45
C TYR A 35 6.36 -0.08 1.22
N SER A 36 6.27 0.66 0.13
CA SER A 36 5.73 0.19 -1.15
C SER A 36 6.56 -0.98 -1.70
N LYS A 37 7.88 -0.92 -1.54
CA LYS A 37 8.78 -2.02 -1.90
C LYS A 37 8.51 -3.26 -1.04
N LYS A 38 8.44 -3.11 0.27
CA LYS A 38 8.16 -4.23 1.18
C LYS A 38 6.80 -4.88 0.91
N LEU A 39 5.77 -4.08 0.67
CA LEU A 39 4.45 -4.56 0.26
C LEU A 39 4.50 -5.30 -1.08
N SER A 40 5.29 -4.82 -2.05
CA SER A 40 5.42 -5.48 -3.36
C SER A 40 6.03 -6.88 -3.29
N GLU A 41 6.90 -7.11 -2.30
CA GLU A 41 7.52 -8.40 -2.01
C GLU A 41 6.57 -9.33 -1.23
N MET A 42 5.69 -8.78 -0.39
CA MET A 42 4.77 -9.54 0.46
C MET A 42 3.44 -9.90 -0.22
N ILE A 43 2.86 -9.01 -1.01
CA ILE A 43 1.52 -9.20 -1.58
C ILE A 43 1.57 -10.20 -2.74
N THR A 44 0.71 -11.22 -2.64
CA THR A 44 0.49 -12.27 -3.63
C THR A 44 -0.95 -12.25 -4.14
N GLU A 45 -1.23 -12.98 -5.21
CA GLU A 45 -2.60 -13.10 -5.77
C GLU A 45 -3.58 -13.78 -4.81
N LYS A 46 -3.08 -14.58 -3.87
CA LYS A 46 -3.87 -15.36 -2.91
C LYS A 46 -4.39 -14.53 -1.75
N ASP A 47 -3.74 -13.39 -1.49
CA ASP A 47 -4.09 -12.54 -0.35
C ASP A 47 -5.45 -11.89 -0.56
N SER A 48 -6.31 -11.95 0.47
CA SER A 48 -7.59 -11.24 0.46
C SER A 48 -7.40 -9.72 0.56
N VAL A 49 -8.47 -8.95 0.33
CA VAL A 49 -8.43 -7.49 0.54
C VAL A 49 -8.12 -7.19 2.01
N GLU A 50 -8.65 -7.99 2.92
CA GLU A 50 -8.44 -7.90 4.35
C GLU A 50 -6.99 -8.21 4.73
N ASP A 51 -6.35 -9.19 4.07
CA ASP A 51 -4.94 -9.52 4.32
C ASP A 51 -4.03 -8.39 3.85
N ILE A 52 -4.28 -7.85 2.66
CA ILE A 52 -3.54 -6.69 2.14
C ILE A 52 -3.72 -5.48 3.08
N ALA A 53 -4.94 -5.21 3.55
CA ALA A 53 -5.21 -4.11 4.49
C ALA A 53 -4.47 -4.28 5.83
N LYS A 54 -4.39 -5.52 6.35
CA LYS A 54 -3.59 -5.83 7.55
C LYS A 54 -2.09 -5.65 7.31
N MET A 55 -1.58 -6.03 6.14
CA MET A 55 -0.17 -5.82 5.80
C MET A 55 0.18 -4.32 5.76
N ILE A 56 -0.67 -3.50 5.13
CA ILE A 56 -0.49 -2.04 5.11
C ILE A 56 -0.50 -1.48 6.54
N ALA A 57 -1.52 -1.84 7.34
CA ALA A 57 -1.61 -1.39 8.72
C ALA A 57 -0.42 -1.78 9.56
N THR A 58 0.10 -3.01 9.40
CA THR A 58 1.27 -3.50 10.15
C THR A 58 2.54 -2.73 9.80
N ILE A 59 2.70 -2.31 8.54
CA ILE A 59 3.85 -1.50 8.14
C ILE A 59 3.72 -0.08 8.69
N MET A 60 2.53 0.52 8.59
CA MET A 60 2.29 1.86 9.11
C MET A 60 2.41 1.91 10.64
N ASP A 61 1.87 0.92 11.36
CA ASP A 61 1.99 0.81 12.83
C ASP A 61 3.47 0.81 13.25
N LYS A 62 4.29 -0.02 12.60
CA LYS A 62 5.73 -0.08 12.89
C LYS A 62 6.48 1.21 12.55
N SER A 63 6.07 1.91 11.50
CA SER A 63 6.73 3.14 11.04
C SER A 63 6.37 4.34 11.90
N PHE A 64 5.11 4.45 12.33
CA PHE A 64 4.61 5.59 13.09
C PHE A 64 4.52 5.31 14.60
N GLY A 65 4.69 4.07 15.03
CA GLY A 65 4.61 3.65 16.43
C GLY A 65 3.18 3.70 16.98
N GLU A 66 2.18 3.37 16.16
CA GLU A 66 0.76 3.57 16.47
C GLU A 66 -0.08 2.30 16.26
N GLU A 67 -1.02 2.03 17.17
CA GLU A 67 -2.00 0.96 16.94
C GLU A 67 -3.00 1.34 15.82
N ILE A 68 -2.70 0.94 14.59
CA ILE A 68 -3.53 1.28 13.43
C ILE A 68 -4.53 0.15 13.11
N ASN A 69 -5.82 0.49 13.12
CA ASN A 69 -6.89 -0.41 12.71
C ASN A 69 -6.82 -0.72 11.20
N PRO A 70 -6.66 -1.98 10.78
CA PRO A 70 -6.62 -2.38 9.37
C PRO A 70 -7.83 -1.97 8.54
N LYS A 71 -9.00 -1.79 9.17
CA LYS A 71 -10.22 -1.36 8.48
C LYS A 71 -10.08 -0.02 7.76
N LYS A 72 -9.15 0.84 8.21
CA LYS A 72 -8.84 2.12 7.53
C LYS A 72 -8.34 1.93 6.10
N PHE A 73 -7.70 0.80 5.81
CA PHE A 73 -7.05 0.55 4.51
C PHE A 73 -7.84 -0.36 3.58
N ILE A 74 -9.06 -0.77 3.92
CA ILE A 74 -9.84 -1.71 3.09
C ILE A 74 -10.06 -1.18 1.68
N THR A 75 -10.41 0.10 1.54
CA THR A 75 -10.60 0.73 0.22
C THR A 75 -9.30 0.75 -0.59
N THR A 76 -8.20 1.15 0.04
CA THR A 76 -6.87 1.21 -0.60
C THR A 76 -6.39 -0.19 -0.99
N ALA A 77 -6.56 -1.18 -0.12
CA ALA A 77 -6.24 -2.58 -0.38
C ALA A 77 -7.06 -3.15 -1.54
N GLY A 78 -8.34 -2.79 -1.64
CA GLY A 78 -9.20 -3.17 -2.76
C GLY A 78 -8.70 -2.60 -4.10
N LYS A 79 -8.31 -1.32 -4.12
CA LYS A 79 -7.70 -0.68 -5.30
C LYS A 79 -6.40 -1.38 -5.71
N ILE A 80 -5.51 -1.65 -4.76
CA ILE A 80 -4.24 -2.36 -4.99
C ILE A 80 -4.51 -3.76 -5.55
N LYS A 81 -5.36 -4.57 -4.90
CA LYS A 81 -5.64 -5.93 -5.35
C LYS A 81 -6.21 -5.96 -6.77
N LYS A 82 -7.16 -5.06 -7.07
CA LYS A 82 -7.74 -4.93 -8.41
C LYS A 82 -6.67 -4.58 -9.44
N ALA A 83 -5.83 -3.58 -9.17
CA ALA A 83 -4.80 -3.15 -10.11
C ALA A 83 -3.69 -4.20 -10.33
N LEU A 84 -3.39 -5.01 -9.32
CA LEU A 84 -2.36 -6.06 -9.40
C LEU A 84 -2.85 -7.33 -10.12
N TYR A 85 -4.10 -7.74 -9.88
CA TYR A 85 -4.54 -9.11 -10.21
C TYR A 85 -5.91 -9.21 -10.86
N ALA A 86 -6.65 -8.11 -11.04
CA ALA A 86 -7.82 -8.16 -11.91
C ALA A 86 -7.32 -8.19 -13.36
N GLN A 87 -7.16 -9.39 -13.90
CA GLN A 87 -7.20 -9.61 -15.34
C GLN A 87 -8.64 -9.37 -15.78
N GLU A 88 -8.83 -8.56 -16.82
CA GLU A 88 -10.12 -8.39 -17.51
C GLU A 88 -10.65 -9.72 -18.06
#